data_AF-A0A2G5V9W0-F1
#
_entry.id   AF-A0A2G5V9W0-F1
#
_cell.length_a   1.000
_cell.length_b   1.000
_cell.length_c   1.000
_cell.angle_alpha   90.00
_cell.angle_beta   90.00
_cell.angle_gamma   90.00
#
_symmetry.space_group_name_H-M   'P 1'
#
loop_
_entity.id
_entity.type
_entity.pdbx_description
1 polymer ?
#
loop_
_entity_poly.entity_id
_entity_poly.type
_entity_poly.pdbx_seq_one_letter_code
_entity_poly.pdbx_strand_id
1 'polypeptide(L)'
;MDFELYESGPLLPIGSQNGLGGPSLSLGSSGASENSNHVPTMTEPVNQWSPISSAPTALPTPSSTSSLPPKDTWKEDEIAQLRGELAMERERSVRAEAEIQKLQNSERLSADMVVKHHIRSQELERENQALQKRNRELEEALNNPSKEQPSSSSASHVAARIKKEILDDEERQISVEEARDIWRKKFSGGILPGKNLKLQCYFFDPSENEAPQTVNDASNSYIFYRNQRPASKGYPKWNELESAEKEEWTKMWRVLRKEQEKQWKAGLIKFEKVVLFRMKKEKSFE
;
A
#
# COMPACT_ATOMS: atom_id res chain seq x y z
N MET A 1 29.05 42.81 -6.94
CA MET A 1 28.72 41.45 -6.47
C MET A 1 29.61 41.21 -5.29
N ASP A 2 29.14 41.63 -4.12
CA ASP A 2 29.91 41.64 -2.89
C ASP A 2 29.61 40.34 -2.12
N PHE A 3 30.65 39.56 -1.87
CA PHE A 3 30.61 38.35 -1.07
C PHE A 3 30.83 38.74 0.39
N GLU A 4 29.76 38.74 1.19
CA GLU A 4 29.86 38.84 2.64
C GLU A 4 30.29 37.50 3.22
N LEU A 5 31.47 37.53 3.87
CA LEU A 5 32.07 36.50 4.70
C LEU A 5 31.23 36.33 5.98
N TYR A 6 30.64 35.16 6.17
CA TYR A 6 30.09 34.78 7.47
C TYR A 6 31.17 34.16 8.36
N GLU A 7 31.40 34.85 9.50
CA GLU A 7 32.25 34.46 10.61
C GLU A 7 31.85 33.10 11.20
N SER A 8 32.87 32.26 11.42
CA SER A 8 32.77 31.00 12.16
C SER A 8 32.81 31.27 13.67
N GLY A 9 31.75 30.89 14.38
CA GLY A 9 31.70 30.84 15.84
C GLY A 9 32.25 29.52 16.42
N PRO A 10 32.63 29.48 17.71
CA PRO A 10 33.52 28.48 18.26
C PRO A 10 32.87 27.13 18.63
N LEU A 11 33.65 26.07 18.43
CA LEU A 11 33.39 24.68 18.78
C LEU A 11 33.39 24.48 20.31
N LEU A 12 32.34 23.84 20.85
CA LEU A 12 32.33 23.31 22.22
C LEU A 12 32.67 21.81 22.23
N PRO A 13 33.37 21.32 23.27
CA PRO A 13 33.90 19.96 23.32
C PRO A 13 32.85 18.89 23.64
N ILE A 14 33.02 17.75 22.97
CA ILE A 14 32.24 16.51 23.06
C ILE A 14 32.55 15.81 24.40
N GLY A 15 31.54 15.68 25.25
CA GLY A 15 31.58 14.82 26.43
C GLY A 15 31.06 13.42 26.10
N SER A 16 31.98 12.46 25.99
CA SER A 16 31.69 11.02 25.97
C SER A 16 31.24 10.54 27.36
N GLN A 17 30.12 9.82 27.43
CA GLN A 17 29.91 8.84 28.51
C GLN A 17 29.36 7.54 27.96
N ASN A 18 30.16 6.50 28.16
CA ASN A 18 29.83 5.09 28.01
C ASN A 18 28.84 4.66 29.09
N GLY A 19 27.92 3.76 28.77
CA GLY A 19 27.01 3.15 29.74
C GLY A 19 26.51 1.79 29.25
N LEU A 20 27.32 0.77 29.51
CA LEU A 20 27.01 -0.66 29.40
C LEU A 20 25.81 -1.03 30.28
N GLY A 21 24.92 -1.89 29.79
CA GLY A 21 23.88 -2.51 30.62
C GLY A 21 22.91 -3.40 29.85
N GLY A 22 23.30 -4.65 29.59
CA GLY A 22 22.35 -5.76 29.35
C GLY A 22 21.64 -6.15 30.66
N PRO A 23 20.51 -6.89 30.60
CA PRO A 23 20.54 -8.35 30.45
C PRO A 23 19.45 -8.87 29.46
N SER A 24 19.71 -9.90 28.64
CA SER A 24 19.66 -11.34 28.95
C SER A 24 18.37 -11.78 29.65
N LEU A 25 17.40 -12.30 28.88
CA LEU A 25 16.37 -13.31 29.20
C LEU A 25 15.61 -13.55 27.87
N SER A 26 15.13 -14.72 27.45
CA SER A 26 15.28 -16.12 27.83
C SER A 26 14.51 -16.89 26.73
N LEU A 27 15.06 -18.03 26.34
CA LEU A 27 14.54 -18.97 25.37
C LEU A 27 13.17 -19.52 25.83
N GLY A 28 12.15 -19.45 24.96
CA GLY A 28 10.83 -20.04 25.21
C GLY A 28 10.38 -20.83 23.98
N SER A 29 10.66 -22.14 24.01
CA SER A 29 10.22 -23.12 23.03
C SER A 29 8.86 -23.70 23.45
N SER A 30 7.87 -23.63 22.58
CA SER A 30 6.61 -24.40 22.59
C SER A 30 5.87 -23.99 21.32
N GLY A 31 5.26 -24.85 20.53
CA GLY A 31 4.91 -26.25 20.64
C GLY A 31 3.95 -26.46 19.47
N ALA A 32 4.13 -27.55 18.72
CA ALA A 32 3.33 -27.87 17.56
C ALA A 32 1.83 -27.96 17.93
N SER A 33 0.97 -27.41 17.08
CA SER A 33 -0.44 -27.75 17.05
C SER A 33 -0.89 -27.79 15.60
N GLU A 34 -1.10 -29.01 15.11
CA GLU A 34 -1.76 -29.33 13.85
C GLU A 34 -3.23 -28.90 13.96
N ASN A 35 -3.62 -27.85 13.24
CA ASN A 35 -5.02 -27.51 13.06
C ASN A 35 -5.51 -28.06 11.72
N SER A 36 -6.35 -29.08 11.86
CA SER A 36 -7.27 -29.63 10.87
C SER A 36 -8.08 -28.53 10.19
N ASN A 37 -7.88 -28.38 8.87
CA ASN A 37 -8.68 -27.51 8.02
C ASN A 37 -10.03 -28.18 7.72
N HIS A 38 -11.04 -27.92 8.55
CA HIS A 38 -12.44 -28.10 8.18
C HIS A 38 -12.92 -26.84 7.45
N VAL A 39 -13.12 -26.94 6.14
CA VAL A 39 -13.77 -25.92 5.31
C VAL A 39 -15.28 -25.94 5.60
N PRO A 40 -15.90 -24.86 6.09
CA PRO A 40 -17.35 -24.78 6.21
C PRO A 40 -17.93 -24.41 4.85
N THR A 41 -18.79 -25.28 4.31
CA THR A 41 -19.64 -25.01 3.16
C THR A 41 -20.62 -23.89 3.53
N MET A 42 -20.40 -22.69 2.99
CA MET A 42 -21.31 -21.55 3.14
C MET A 42 -22.54 -21.76 2.27
N THR A 43 -23.66 -22.05 2.91
CA THR A 43 -24.99 -22.07 2.30
C THR A 43 -25.46 -20.63 2.06
N GLU A 44 -25.78 -20.28 0.82
CA GLU A 44 -26.30 -18.96 0.45
C GLU A 44 -27.59 -18.60 1.21
N PRO A 45 -27.71 -17.39 1.80
CA PRO A 45 -28.98 -16.87 2.26
C PRO A 45 -29.80 -16.32 1.07
N VAL A 46 -30.89 -17.01 0.75
CA VAL A 46 -31.94 -16.54 -0.16
C VAL A 46 -32.60 -15.29 0.44
N ASN A 47 -32.15 -14.12 -0.01
CA ASN A 47 -32.76 -12.82 0.32
C ASN A 47 -34.02 -12.61 -0.54
N GLN A 48 -35.16 -13.16 -0.09
CA GLN A 48 -36.49 -12.76 -0.57
C GLN A 48 -36.92 -11.49 0.15
N TRP A 49 -36.58 -10.33 -0.43
CA TRP A 49 -37.18 -9.05 -0.05
C TRP A 49 -38.44 -8.85 -0.89
N SER A 50 -39.61 -9.13 -0.30
CA SER A 50 -40.89 -8.76 -0.88
C SER A 50 -41.08 -7.24 -0.78
N PRO A 51 -41.51 -6.54 -1.85
CA PRO A 51 -41.81 -5.12 -1.78
C PRO A 51 -43.09 -4.89 -0.96
N ILE A 52 -42.97 -4.15 0.13
CA ILE A 52 -44.11 -3.72 0.94
C ILE A 52 -44.88 -2.66 0.13
N SER A 53 -45.95 -3.10 -0.52
CA SER A 53 -46.91 -2.24 -1.21
C SER A 53 -47.61 -1.36 -0.18
N SER A 54 -47.21 -0.09 -0.15
CA SER A 54 -47.75 0.92 0.76
C SER A 54 -49.00 1.52 0.12
N ALA A 55 -50.16 0.90 0.37
CA ALA A 55 -51.45 1.52 0.02
C ALA A 55 -51.73 2.70 0.97
N PRO A 56 -52.24 3.84 0.47
CA PRO A 56 -52.59 4.97 1.32
C PRO A 56 -53.91 4.68 2.04
N THR A 57 -53.84 4.28 3.31
CA THR A 57 -55.00 4.17 4.18
C THR A 57 -55.52 5.57 4.50
N ALA A 58 -56.64 5.94 3.88
CA ALA A 58 -57.39 7.14 4.19
C ALA A 58 -57.94 7.05 5.63
N LEU A 59 -57.41 7.90 6.52
CA LEU A 59 -57.90 8.08 7.88
C LEU A 59 -59.22 8.86 7.88
N PRO A 60 -60.26 8.40 8.61
CA PRO A 60 -61.50 9.16 8.77
C PRO A 60 -61.29 10.33 9.74
N THR A 61 -61.84 11.48 9.36
CA THR A 61 -61.91 12.70 10.15
C THR A 61 -62.94 12.54 11.28
N PRO A 62 -62.57 12.58 12.57
CA PRO A 62 -63.57 12.63 13.64
C PRO A 62 -64.08 14.07 13.81
N SER A 63 -65.38 14.25 13.59
CA SER A 63 -66.11 15.46 13.97
C SER A 63 -66.09 15.64 15.48
N SER A 64 -65.72 16.86 15.88
CA SER A 64 -65.77 17.42 17.22
C SER A 64 -67.02 17.03 18.00
N THR A 65 -66.87 16.76 19.31
CA THR A 65 -67.55 17.47 20.40
C THR A 65 -67.10 16.84 21.72
N SER A 66 -66.27 17.53 22.50
CA SER A 66 -66.12 17.23 23.92
C SER A 66 -65.62 18.46 24.65
N SER A 67 -66.45 18.97 25.56
CA SER A 67 -66.09 20.02 26.51
C SER A 67 -65.08 19.45 27.49
N LEU A 68 -63.85 19.97 27.49
CA LEU A 68 -62.81 19.55 28.42
C LEU A 68 -62.63 20.56 29.57
N PRO A 69 -62.28 20.05 30.77
CA PRO A 69 -62.12 20.79 32.03
C PRO A 69 -60.82 21.63 32.02
N PRO A 70 -60.50 22.39 33.08
CA PRO A 70 -59.65 23.59 32.98
C PRO A 70 -58.23 23.25 32.55
N LYS A 71 -57.77 24.02 31.57
CA LYS A 71 -56.41 24.08 31.04
C LYS A 71 -55.37 23.96 32.16
N ASP A 72 -54.75 22.79 32.27
CA ASP A 72 -53.40 22.67 32.77
C ASP A 72 -52.52 23.48 31.82
N THR A 73 -52.24 24.73 32.20
CA THR A 73 -51.26 25.57 31.53
C THR A 73 -49.89 24.98 31.82
N TRP A 74 -49.49 24.01 31.00
CA TRP A 74 -48.08 23.65 30.87
C TRP A 74 -47.30 24.94 30.75
N LYS A 75 -46.31 25.11 31.62
CA LYS A 75 -45.49 26.32 31.60
C LYS A 75 -44.81 26.36 30.24
N GLU A 76 -44.83 27.49 29.55
CA GLU A 76 -44.26 27.64 28.20
C GLU A 76 -42.79 27.15 28.16
N ASP A 77 -42.08 27.26 29.28
CA ASP A 77 -40.74 26.75 29.50
C ASP A 77 -40.61 25.23 29.34
N GLU A 78 -41.59 24.44 29.80
CA GLU A 78 -41.58 22.97 29.66
C GLU A 78 -41.76 22.56 28.19
N ILE A 79 -42.62 23.28 27.45
CA ILE A 79 -42.82 23.06 26.02
C ILE A 79 -41.54 23.41 25.25
N ALA A 80 -40.86 24.51 25.60
CA ALA A 80 -39.61 24.90 24.99
C ALA A 80 -38.51 23.87 25.26
N GLN A 81 -38.42 23.35 26.50
CA GLN A 81 -37.47 22.30 26.85
C GLN A 81 -37.70 21.02 26.03
N LEU A 82 -38.93 20.51 25.98
CA LEU A 82 -39.26 19.30 25.21
C LEU A 82 -38.97 19.46 23.71
N ARG A 83 -39.19 20.65 23.15
CA ARG A 83 -38.83 20.95 21.75
C ARG A 83 -37.32 20.93 21.54
N GLY A 84 -36.54 21.46 22.49
CA GLY A 84 -35.08 21.39 22.47
C GLY A 84 -34.58 19.95 22.54
N GLU A 85 -35.10 19.15 23.46
CA GLU A 85 -34.77 17.73 23.59
C GLU A 85 -35.12 16.94 22.33
N LEU A 86 -36.30 17.15 21.75
CA LEU A 86 -36.72 16.50 20.50
C LEU A 86 -35.82 16.90 19.32
N ALA A 87 -35.39 18.16 19.23
CA ALA A 87 -34.48 18.62 18.19
C ALA A 87 -33.10 17.95 18.32
N MET A 88 -32.56 17.87 19.54
CA MET A 88 -31.30 17.17 19.81
C MET A 88 -31.41 15.66 19.54
N GLU A 89 -32.55 15.04 19.84
CA GLU A 89 -32.79 13.62 19.55
C GLU A 89 -32.83 13.33 18.05
N ARG A 90 -33.52 14.18 17.27
CA ARG A 90 -33.54 14.07 15.81
C ARG A 90 -32.15 14.23 15.21
N GLU A 91 -31.37 15.18 15.71
CA GLU A 91 -30.00 15.35 15.26
C GLU A 91 -29.12 14.13 15.56
N ARG A 92 -29.24 13.56 16.78
CA ARG A 92 -28.55 12.32 17.15
C ARG A 92 -28.97 11.15 16.25
N SER A 93 -30.27 11.03 15.96
CA SER A 93 -30.80 10.00 15.05
C SER A 93 -30.24 10.13 13.63
N VAL A 94 -30.18 11.35 13.07
CA VAL A 94 -29.61 11.59 11.73
C VAL A 94 -28.12 11.24 11.68
N ARG A 95 -27.35 11.61 12.72
CA ARG A 95 -25.92 11.24 12.80
C ARG A 95 -25.73 9.73 12.87
N ALA A 96 -26.52 9.04 13.68
CA ALA A 96 -26.47 7.58 13.80
C ALA A 96 -26.81 6.89 12.46
N GLU A 97 -27.82 7.39 11.74
CA GLU A 97 -28.17 6.86 10.41
C GLU A 97 -27.03 7.05 9.39
N ALA A 98 -26.40 8.23 9.38
CA ALA A 98 -25.24 8.49 8.52
C ALA A 98 -24.05 7.57 8.84
N GLU A 99 -23.82 7.26 10.13
CA GLU A 99 -22.80 6.33 10.57
C GLU A 99 -23.10 4.89 10.12
N ILE A 100 -24.36 4.44 10.24
CA ILE A 100 -24.80 3.13 9.74
C ILE A 100 -24.57 3.01 8.24
N GLN A 101 -24.94 4.03 7.46
CA GLN A 101 -24.71 4.03 6.00
C GLN A 101 -23.21 3.97 5.67
N LYS A 102 -22.37 4.69 6.41
CA LYS A 102 -20.91 4.64 6.25
C LYS A 102 -20.37 3.24 6.53
N LEU A 103 -20.83 2.58 7.60
CA LEU A 103 -20.44 1.21 7.95
C LEU A 103 -20.87 0.21 6.88
N GLN A 104 -22.11 0.30 6.38
CA GLN A 104 -22.61 -0.57 5.31
C GLN A 104 -21.80 -0.41 4.01
N ASN A 105 -21.42 0.82 3.64
CA ASN A 105 -20.57 1.06 2.48
C ASN A 105 -19.17 0.47 2.67
N SER A 106 -18.60 0.60 3.87
CA SER A 106 -17.31 -0.01 4.21
C SER A 106 -17.36 -1.54 4.15
N GLU A 107 -18.45 -2.15 4.63
CA GLU A 107 -18.67 -3.59 4.58
C GLU A 107 -18.76 -4.11 3.15
N ARG A 108 -19.52 -3.42 2.27
CA ARG A 108 -19.61 -3.76 0.85
C ARG A 108 -18.26 -3.71 0.15
N LEU A 109 -17.46 -2.68 0.42
CA LEU A 109 -16.10 -2.57 -0.12
C LEU A 109 -15.18 -3.69 0.37
N SER A 110 -15.29 -4.06 1.66
CA SER A 110 -14.55 -5.19 2.22
C SER A 110 -14.93 -6.51 1.55
N ALA A 111 -16.23 -6.77 1.36
CA ALA A 111 -16.72 -7.96 0.68
C ALA A 111 -16.22 -8.07 -0.77
N ASP A 112 -16.24 -6.97 -1.53
CA ASP A 112 -15.72 -6.92 -2.91
C ASP A 112 -14.22 -7.27 -2.96
N MET A 113 -13.42 -6.76 -2.01
CA MET A 113 -12.00 -7.12 -1.94
C MET A 113 -11.77 -8.59 -1.66
N VAL A 114 -12.55 -9.19 -0.75
CA VAL A 114 -12.46 -10.63 -0.45
C VAL A 114 -12.80 -11.48 -1.67
N VAL A 115 -13.86 -11.12 -2.41
CA VAL A 115 -14.24 -11.81 -3.65
C VAL A 115 -13.15 -11.69 -4.70
N LYS A 116 -12.60 -10.49 -4.93
CA LYS A 116 -11.48 -10.27 -5.87
C LYS A 116 -10.26 -11.10 -5.51
N HIS A 117 -9.90 -11.14 -4.22
CA HIS A 117 -8.78 -11.95 -3.75
C HIS A 117 -9.04 -13.45 -3.97
N HIS A 118 -10.27 -13.92 -3.70
CA HIS A 118 -10.64 -15.30 -3.92
C HIS A 118 -10.55 -15.69 -5.41
N ILE A 119 -11.08 -14.87 -6.32
CA ILE A 119 -10.98 -15.10 -7.77
C ILE A 119 -9.50 -15.16 -8.19
N ARG A 120 -8.69 -14.20 -7.74
CA ARG A 120 -7.25 -14.19 -8.06
C ARG A 120 -6.52 -15.42 -7.53
N SER A 121 -6.88 -15.88 -6.34
CA SER A 121 -6.33 -17.10 -5.75
C SER A 121 -6.66 -18.33 -6.60
N GLN A 122 -7.90 -18.45 -7.09
CA GLN A 122 -8.28 -19.55 -7.98
C GLN A 122 -7.56 -19.50 -9.33
N GLU A 123 -7.37 -18.31 -9.91
CA GLU A 123 -6.60 -18.14 -11.15
C GLU A 123 -5.17 -18.64 -11.00
N LEU A 124 -4.49 -18.23 -9.92
CA LEU A 124 -3.12 -18.65 -9.62
C LEU A 124 -3.03 -20.16 -9.40
N GLU A 125 -4.05 -20.77 -8.79
CA GLU A 125 -4.10 -22.22 -8.63
C GLU A 125 -4.19 -22.96 -9.97
N ARG A 126 -5.05 -22.48 -10.89
CA ARG A 126 -5.15 -23.03 -12.25
C ARG A 126 -3.85 -22.86 -13.04
N GLU A 127 -3.21 -21.69 -12.94
CA GLU A 127 -1.92 -21.42 -13.59
C GLU A 127 -0.84 -22.36 -13.06
N ASN A 128 -0.78 -22.56 -11.74
CA ASN A 128 0.19 -23.46 -11.12
C ASN A 128 -0.05 -24.93 -11.54
N GLN A 129 -1.30 -25.38 -11.63
CA GLN A 129 -1.64 -26.70 -12.17
C GLN A 129 -1.20 -26.86 -13.64
N ALA A 130 -1.42 -25.84 -14.48
CA ALA A 130 -0.99 -25.85 -15.88
C ALA A 130 0.55 -25.93 -16.00
N LEU A 131 1.27 -25.19 -15.15
CA LEU A 131 2.73 -25.24 -15.08
C LEU A 131 3.22 -26.61 -14.62
N GLN A 132 2.62 -27.20 -13.59
CA GLN A 132 2.95 -28.55 -13.15
C GLN A 132 2.73 -29.60 -14.24
N LYS A 133 1.62 -29.49 -14.98
CA LYS A 133 1.35 -30.37 -16.12
C LYS A 133 2.42 -30.22 -17.21
N ARG A 134 2.77 -28.99 -17.57
CA ARG A 134 3.82 -28.70 -18.56
C ARG A 134 5.19 -29.22 -18.11
N ASN A 135 5.53 -29.07 -16.83
CA ASN A 135 6.77 -29.61 -16.28
C ASN A 135 6.81 -31.13 -16.38
N ARG A 136 5.69 -31.81 -16.07
CA ARG A 136 5.57 -33.27 -16.24
C ARG A 136 5.75 -33.69 -17.70
N GLU A 137 5.10 -33.00 -18.64
CA GLU A 137 5.24 -33.28 -20.09
C GLU A 137 6.70 -33.10 -20.55
N LEU A 138 7.41 -32.10 -20.04
CA LEU A 138 8.83 -31.89 -20.31
C LEU A 138 9.72 -33.00 -19.72
N GLU A 139 9.44 -33.44 -18.49
CA GLU A 139 10.15 -34.55 -17.85
C GLU A 139 9.93 -35.87 -18.60
N GLU A 140 8.70 -36.15 -19.03
CA GLU A 140 8.37 -37.32 -19.85
C GLU A 140 9.07 -37.29 -21.22
N ALA A 141 9.12 -36.11 -21.86
CA ALA A 141 9.86 -35.92 -23.11
C ALA A 141 11.37 -36.12 -22.94
N LEU A 142 11.93 -35.71 -21.80
CA LEU A 142 13.36 -35.88 -21.48
C LEU A 142 13.71 -37.36 -21.21
N ASN A 143 12.82 -38.09 -20.54
CA ASN A 143 13.03 -39.49 -20.16
C ASN A 143 12.78 -40.50 -21.29
N ASN A 144 12.02 -40.12 -22.34
CA ASN A 144 11.77 -40.95 -23.51
C ASN A 144 12.36 -40.36 -24.81
N PRO A 145 13.69 -40.22 -24.95
CA PRO A 145 14.32 -39.65 -26.14
C PRO A 145 14.22 -40.54 -27.40
N SER A 146 13.65 -41.74 -27.29
CA SER A 146 13.86 -42.84 -28.24
C SER A 146 12.84 -42.99 -29.37
N LYS A 147 11.88 -42.07 -29.58
CA LYS A 147 10.83 -42.30 -30.60
C LYS A 147 10.61 -41.26 -31.69
N GLU A 148 11.20 -40.08 -31.62
CA GLU A 148 11.19 -39.17 -32.76
C GLU A 148 12.55 -38.51 -32.87
N GLN A 149 13.40 -39.07 -33.75
CA GLN A 149 14.47 -38.30 -34.36
C GLN A 149 13.91 -37.62 -35.63
N PRO A 150 13.43 -36.37 -35.57
CA PRO A 150 13.74 -35.46 -36.64
C PRO A 150 15.23 -35.11 -36.49
N SER A 151 16.01 -35.60 -37.43
CA SER A 151 17.36 -35.15 -37.66
C SER A 151 17.44 -33.62 -37.66
N SER A 152 18.54 -33.11 -37.08
CA SER A 152 19.09 -31.76 -37.22
C SER A 152 18.80 -30.74 -36.11
N SER A 153 19.79 -30.60 -35.22
CA SER A 153 20.53 -29.36 -34.89
C SER A 153 19.82 -28.11 -34.33
N SER A 154 18.49 -28.05 -34.24
CA SER A 154 17.77 -26.78 -34.04
C SER A 154 17.51 -26.41 -32.57
N ALA A 155 17.27 -27.39 -31.68
CA ALA A 155 16.81 -27.10 -30.31
C ALA A 155 17.87 -26.45 -29.40
N SER A 156 19.16 -26.77 -29.59
CA SER A 156 20.26 -26.13 -28.86
C SER A 156 20.41 -24.65 -29.21
N HIS A 157 20.11 -24.28 -30.46
CA HIS A 157 20.13 -22.89 -30.90
C HIS A 157 18.98 -22.06 -30.33
N VAL A 158 17.80 -22.65 -30.11
CA VAL A 158 16.63 -21.93 -29.58
C VAL A 158 16.80 -21.58 -28.10
N ALA A 159 17.31 -22.50 -27.27
CA ALA A 159 17.59 -22.23 -25.86
C ALA A 159 18.71 -21.18 -25.69
N ALA A 160 19.74 -21.23 -26.54
CA ALA A 160 20.79 -20.20 -26.58
C ALA A 160 20.26 -18.84 -27.07
N ARG A 161 19.30 -18.81 -28.00
CA ARG A 161 18.65 -17.57 -28.47
C ARG A 161 17.81 -16.90 -27.38
N ILE A 162 16.97 -17.65 -26.68
CA ILE A 162 16.11 -17.09 -25.62
C ILE A 162 16.95 -16.57 -24.45
N LYS A 163 18.02 -17.28 -24.07
CA LYS A 163 18.92 -16.83 -23.00
C LYS A 163 19.72 -15.58 -23.38
N LYS A 164 19.97 -15.39 -24.69
CA LYS A 164 20.64 -14.19 -25.21
C LYS A 164 19.66 -13.02 -25.33
N GLU A 165 18.42 -13.26 -25.75
CA GLU A 165 17.37 -12.25 -25.87
C GLU A 165 16.94 -11.67 -24.51
N ILE A 166 16.89 -12.50 -23.45
CA ILE A 166 16.60 -12.03 -22.09
C ILE A 166 17.76 -11.20 -21.51
N LEU A 167 19.00 -11.50 -21.89
CA LEU A 167 20.18 -10.71 -21.47
C LEU A 167 20.29 -9.40 -22.26
N ASP A 168 19.92 -9.40 -23.54
CA ASP A 168 20.02 -8.23 -24.41
C ASP A 168 18.90 -7.19 -24.13
N ASP A 169 17.75 -7.59 -23.59
CA ASP A 169 16.69 -6.66 -23.17
C ASP A 169 17.01 -5.93 -21.83
N GLU A 170 17.98 -6.40 -21.04
CA GLU A 170 18.41 -5.75 -19.79
C GLU A 170 19.42 -4.59 -20.00
N GLU A 171 19.97 -4.41 -21.20
CA GLU A 171 20.99 -3.40 -21.49
C GLU A 171 20.74 -2.56 -22.74
N ARG A 172 19.49 -2.20 -23.03
CA ARG A 172 19.28 -1.02 -23.90
C ARG A 172 19.74 0.23 -23.15
N GLN A 173 21.02 0.53 -23.29
CA GLN A 173 21.64 1.75 -22.79
C GLN A 173 20.96 2.92 -23.49
N ILE A 174 20.07 3.59 -22.75
CA ILE A 174 19.47 4.83 -23.20
C ILE A 174 20.57 5.90 -23.30
N SER A 175 20.59 6.65 -24.39
CA SER A 175 21.51 7.79 -24.50
C SER A 175 21.11 8.90 -23.51
N VAL A 176 22.07 9.72 -23.10
CA VAL A 176 21.81 10.82 -22.14
C VAL A 176 20.81 11.83 -22.72
N GLU A 177 20.90 12.11 -24.02
CA GLU A 177 19.99 12.98 -24.75
C GLU A 177 18.56 12.41 -24.75
N GLU A 178 18.41 11.12 -25.06
CA GLU A 178 17.11 10.44 -25.04
C GLU A 178 16.52 10.41 -23.62
N ALA A 179 17.34 10.15 -22.61
CA ALA A 179 16.90 10.18 -21.21
C ALA A 179 16.36 11.56 -20.80
N ARG A 180 17.04 12.65 -21.21
CA ARG A 180 16.59 14.03 -20.99
C ARG A 180 15.27 14.34 -21.70
N ASP A 181 15.10 13.84 -22.93
CA ASP A 181 13.86 14.02 -23.69
C ASP A 181 12.69 13.27 -23.08
N ILE A 182 12.90 12.02 -22.65
CA ILE A 182 11.89 11.24 -21.91
C ILE A 182 11.53 11.97 -20.61
N TRP A 183 12.54 12.45 -19.87
CA TRP A 183 12.32 13.19 -18.63
C TRP A 183 11.47 14.45 -18.86
N ARG A 184 11.85 15.28 -19.84
CA ARG A 184 11.13 16.53 -20.18
C ARG A 184 9.69 16.26 -20.61
N LYS A 185 9.45 15.17 -21.34
CA LYS A 185 8.13 14.81 -21.86
C LYS A 185 7.19 14.22 -20.80
N LYS A 186 7.71 13.41 -19.87
CA LYS A 186 6.89 12.62 -18.94
C LYS A 186 6.95 13.10 -17.48
N PHE A 187 7.99 13.83 -17.08
CA PHE A 187 8.33 14.06 -15.67
C PHE A 187 8.56 15.53 -15.29
N SER A 188 8.42 16.48 -16.23
CA SER A 188 8.66 17.93 -15.99
C SER A 188 7.67 18.60 -15.02
N GLY A 189 6.61 17.91 -14.59
CA GLY A 189 5.49 18.46 -13.82
C GLY A 189 5.75 18.73 -12.33
N GLY A 190 6.97 18.49 -11.82
CA GLY A 190 7.28 18.59 -10.39
C GLY A 190 6.77 17.38 -9.62
N ILE A 191 7.67 16.68 -8.93
CA ILE A 191 7.41 15.30 -8.49
C ILE A 191 6.70 15.22 -7.13
N LEU A 192 6.93 16.16 -6.21
CA LEU A 192 6.42 16.07 -4.84
C LEU A 192 6.14 17.45 -4.21
N PRO A 193 4.98 17.64 -3.55
CA PRO A 193 4.73 18.81 -2.72
C PRO A 193 5.57 18.72 -1.42
N GLY A 194 6.50 19.66 -1.23
CA GLY A 194 7.27 19.75 0.02
C GLY A 194 8.51 20.64 -0.14
N LYS A 195 8.51 21.82 0.48
CA LYS A 195 9.50 22.88 0.20
C LYS A 195 10.94 22.60 0.69
N ASN A 196 11.24 21.45 1.30
CA ASN A 196 12.54 21.22 1.96
C ASN A 196 13.04 19.76 1.94
N LEU A 197 12.60 18.94 0.99
CA LEU A 197 13.07 17.56 0.88
C LEU A 197 14.24 17.47 -0.11
N LYS A 198 15.32 16.78 0.29
CA LYS A 198 16.44 16.43 -0.58
C LYS A 198 16.05 15.23 -1.43
N LEU A 199 15.37 15.50 -2.54
CA LEU A 199 14.83 14.46 -3.42
C LEU A 199 15.75 14.10 -4.59
N GLN A 200 16.78 14.92 -4.86
CA GLN A 200 17.69 14.70 -6.00
C GLN A 200 18.37 13.32 -5.95
N CYS A 201 18.67 12.78 -4.77
CA CYS A 201 19.30 11.47 -4.64
C CYS A 201 18.36 10.26 -4.88
N TYR A 202 17.09 10.50 -5.22
CA TYR A 202 16.08 9.47 -5.47
C TYR A 202 15.57 9.45 -6.92
N PHE A 203 15.80 10.51 -7.69
CA PHE A 203 15.24 10.69 -9.03
C PHE A 203 16.33 11.02 -10.03
N PHE A 204 16.03 10.82 -11.31
CA PHE A 204 16.89 11.27 -12.40
C PHE A 204 17.04 12.80 -12.38
N ASP A 205 18.27 13.28 -12.36
CA ASP A 205 18.62 14.69 -12.52
C ASP A 205 19.14 14.93 -13.96
N PRO A 206 18.41 15.70 -14.80
CA PRO A 206 18.81 15.94 -16.18
C PRO A 206 20.11 16.74 -16.32
N SER A 207 20.60 17.37 -15.24
CA SER A 207 21.87 18.11 -15.23
C SER A 207 23.10 17.21 -15.19
N GLU A 208 22.96 15.97 -14.71
CA GLU A 208 24.05 15.00 -14.73
C GLU A 208 24.18 14.34 -16.13
N ASN A 209 25.38 13.85 -16.45
CA ASN A 209 25.72 13.27 -17.77
C ASN A 209 25.77 11.73 -17.74
N GLU A 210 25.09 11.08 -16.78
CA GLU A 210 24.97 9.61 -16.72
C GLU A 210 23.52 9.21 -16.96
N ALA A 211 23.31 8.13 -17.73
CA ALA A 211 22.03 7.46 -17.88
C ALA A 211 22.26 5.96 -18.13
N PRO A 212 21.52 5.05 -17.45
CA PRO A 212 20.68 5.29 -16.28
C PRO A 212 21.49 5.73 -15.05
N GLN A 213 20.96 6.69 -14.29
CA GLN A 213 21.60 7.18 -13.05
C GLN A 213 21.41 6.19 -11.91
N THR A 214 22.47 6.00 -11.13
CA THR A 214 22.40 5.20 -9.90
C THR A 214 21.81 6.06 -8.80
N VAL A 215 20.62 5.70 -8.31
CA VAL A 215 19.95 6.45 -7.23
C VAL A 215 19.69 5.56 -6.01
N ASN A 216 19.44 6.21 -4.86
CA ASN A 216 19.12 5.51 -3.63
C ASN A 216 17.74 4.84 -3.72
N ASP A 217 17.64 3.62 -3.18
CA ASP A 217 16.34 2.98 -2.97
C ASP A 217 15.71 3.45 -1.65
N ALA A 218 14.55 4.09 -1.76
CA ALA A 218 13.71 4.38 -0.59
C ALA A 218 12.87 3.16 -0.25
N SER A 219 13.47 2.09 0.29
CA SER A 219 12.79 0.81 0.47
C SER A 219 11.59 0.87 1.43
N ASN A 220 11.58 1.82 2.38
CA ASN A 220 10.45 2.06 3.27
C ASN A 220 10.40 3.52 3.78
N SER A 221 9.29 3.92 4.38
CA SER A 221 9.05 5.29 4.88
C SER A 221 9.98 5.70 6.03
N TYR A 222 10.43 4.75 6.86
CA TYR A 222 11.39 5.02 7.93
C TYR A 222 12.79 5.39 7.37
N ILE A 223 13.28 4.63 6.40
CA ILE A 223 14.56 4.91 5.73
C ILE A 223 14.47 6.24 4.99
N PHE A 224 13.34 6.50 4.32
CA PHE A 224 13.08 7.79 3.69
C PHE A 224 13.13 8.94 4.69
N TYR A 225 12.42 8.84 5.82
CA TYR A 225 12.47 9.83 6.91
C TYR A 225 13.89 10.11 7.39
N ARG A 226 14.62 9.04 7.72
CA ARG A 226 15.98 9.11 8.24
C ARG A 226 16.92 9.79 7.26
N ASN A 227 16.81 9.50 5.97
CA ASN A 227 17.67 10.09 4.95
C ASN A 227 17.37 11.57 4.67
N GLN A 228 16.15 12.03 4.93
CA GLN A 228 15.76 13.44 4.79
C GLN A 228 16.22 14.33 5.95
N ARG A 229 16.57 13.74 7.10
CA ARG A 229 16.89 14.46 8.34
C ARG A 229 18.36 14.23 8.72
N PRO A 230 19.25 15.21 8.50
CA PRO A 230 20.62 15.10 8.99
C PRO A 230 20.62 15.00 10.52
N ALA A 231 21.44 14.09 11.05
CA ALA A 231 21.52 13.80 12.49
C ALA A 231 21.87 15.02 13.35
N SER A 232 22.49 16.04 12.75
CA SER A 232 22.94 17.25 13.44
C SER A 232 21.83 18.19 13.92
N LYS A 233 20.58 18.03 13.44
CA LYS A 233 19.50 19.00 13.73
C LYS A 233 18.57 18.63 14.90
N GLY A 234 18.88 17.57 15.64
CA GLY A 234 18.07 17.17 16.80
C GLY A 234 16.62 16.81 16.45
N TYR A 235 16.37 16.31 15.23
CA TYR A 235 15.03 15.88 14.85
C TYR A 235 14.56 14.68 15.69
N PRO A 236 13.26 14.56 16.00
CA PRO A 236 12.73 13.43 16.74
C PRO A 236 13.12 12.10 16.09
N LYS A 237 13.42 11.08 16.88
CA LYS A 237 13.61 9.74 16.32
C LYS A 237 12.29 9.25 15.76
N TRP A 238 12.32 8.36 14.77
CA TRP A 238 11.09 7.82 14.17
C TRP A 238 10.11 7.27 15.21
N ASN A 239 10.60 6.62 16.26
CA ASN A 239 9.74 6.07 17.31
C ASN A 239 9.06 7.15 18.16
N GLU A 240 9.65 8.34 18.24
CA GLU A 240 9.14 9.51 18.97
C GLU A 240 8.13 10.31 18.16
N LEU A 241 8.02 10.07 16.84
CA LEU A 241 7.02 10.73 16.00
C LEU A 241 5.60 10.29 16.35
N GLU A 242 4.67 11.22 16.25
CA GLU A 242 3.25 10.92 16.39
C GLU A 242 2.75 10.04 15.23
N SER A 243 1.67 9.30 15.46
CA SER A 243 1.07 8.42 14.43
C SER A 243 0.66 9.20 13.18
N ALA A 244 0.16 10.43 13.35
CA ALA A 244 -0.21 11.30 12.23
C ALA A 244 1.02 11.69 11.38
N GLU A 245 2.14 12.04 12.01
CA GLU A 245 3.38 12.38 11.28
C GLU A 245 3.94 11.17 10.53
N LYS A 246 3.95 9.99 11.16
CA LYS A 246 4.36 8.73 10.50
C LYS A 246 3.49 8.44 9.29
N GLU A 247 2.19 8.73 9.37
CA GLU A 247 1.26 8.57 8.25
C GLU A 247 1.60 9.53 7.11
N GLU A 248 1.88 10.80 7.38
CA GLU A 248 2.31 11.78 6.38
C GLU A 248 3.61 11.37 5.69
N TRP A 249 4.61 10.91 6.45
CA TRP A 249 5.84 10.34 5.87
C TRP A 249 5.57 9.12 4.99
N THR A 250 4.63 8.28 5.39
CA THR A 250 4.21 7.12 4.62
C THR A 250 3.50 7.53 3.32
N LYS A 251 2.65 8.56 3.35
CA LYS A 251 1.99 9.12 2.16
C LYS A 251 3.03 9.67 1.18
N MET A 252 3.97 10.50 1.66
CA MET A 252 5.05 11.05 0.82
C MET A 252 5.92 9.95 0.22
N TRP A 253 6.31 8.96 1.02
CA TRP A 253 7.08 7.80 0.57
C TRP A 253 6.36 7.02 -0.54
N ARG A 254 5.05 6.79 -0.44
CA ARG A 254 4.28 6.09 -1.50
C ARG A 254 4.29 6.87 -2.81
N VAL A 255 4.17 8.19 -2.76
CA VAL A 255 4.22 9.03 -3.98
C VAL A 255 5.62 8.97 -4.59
N LEU A 256 6.66 9.12 -3.78
CA LEU A 256 8.05 8.98 -4.21
C LEU A 256 8.29 7.63 -4.88
N ARG A 257 7.83 6.54 -4.25
CA ARG A 257 8.07 5.18 -4.75
C ARG A 257 7.40 4.92 -6.09
N LYS A 258 6.16 5.41 -6.27
CA LYS A 258 5.46 5.35 -7.56
C LYS A 258 6.24 6.07 -8.65
N GLU A 259 6.84 7.22 -8.33
CA GLU A 259 7.60 7.98 -9.32
C GLU A 259 8.96 7.34 -9.64
N GLN A 260 9.66 6.81 -8.63
CA GLN A 260 10.87 6.01 -8.85
C GLN A 260 10.58 4.80 -9.75
N GLU A 261 9.47 4.10 -9.52
CA GLU A 261 9.10 2.95 -10.35
C GLU A 261 8.85 3.35 -11.82
N LYS A 262 8.20 4.50 -12.06
CA LYS A 262 8.01 5.00 -13.43
C LYS A 262 9.34 5.35 -14.10
N GLN A 263 10.26 6.01 -13.39
CA GLN A 263 11.57 6.37 -13.94
C GLN A 263 12.44 5.14 -14.18
N TRP A 264 12.38 4.15 -13.28
CA TRP A 264 13.06 2.86 -13.43
C TRP A 264 12.52 2.10 -14.66
N LYS A 265 11.20 2.02 -14.82
CA LYS A 265 10.56 1.42 -16.02
C LYS A 265 10.87 2.15 -17.31
N ALA A 266 11.17 3.45 -17.22
CA ALA A 266 11.59 4.27 -18.36
C ALA A 266 13.11 4.18 -18.65
N GLY A 267 13.86 3.40 -17.86
CA GLY A 267 15.31 3.27 -18.01
C GLY A 267 16.10 4.51 -17.60
N LEU A 268 15.49 5.46 -16.87
CA LEU A 268 16.16 6.70 -16.45
C LEU A 268 17.04 6.50 -15.22
N ILE A 269 16.61 5.62 -14.32
CA ILE A 269 17.32 5.31 -13.08
C ILE A 269 17.53 3.81 -12.94
N LYS A 270 18.60 3.46 -12.24
CA LYS A 270 18.85 2.12 -11.69
C LYS A 270 19.05 2.27 -10.19
N PHE A 271 18.60 1.29 -9.42
CA PHE A 271 18.91 1.27 -7.99
C PHE A 271 20.35 0.84 -7.81
N GLU A 272 21.06 1.51 -6.90
CA GLU A 272 22.32 0.98 -6.42
C GLU A 272 22.08 -0.47 -6.02
N LYS A 273 22.90 -1.39 -6.54
CA LYS A 273 22.97 -2.75 -6.00
C LYS A 273 23.60 -2.59 -4.62
N VAL A 274 22.79 -2.15 -3.65
CA VAL A 274 23.07 -2.43 -2.25
C VAL A 274 23.30 -3.92 -2.27
N VAL A 275 24.53 -4.35 -2.00
CA VAL A 275 24.89 -5.76 -1.85
C VAL A 275 24.05 -6.23 -0.68
N LEU A 276 22.81 -6.56 -1.01
CA LEU A 276 21.88 -7.22 -0.15
C LEU A 276 22.56 -8.56 0.05
N PHE A 277 23.33 -8.66 1.12
CA PHE A 277 23.37 -9.84 1.98
C PHE A 277 21.94 -10.14 2.49
N ARG A 278 20.92 -10.08 1.60
CA ARG A 278 19.72 -10.88 1.72
C ARG A 278 20.27 -12.28 1.65
N MET A 279 20.45 -12.84 2.84
CA MET A 279 20.27 -14.24 3.16
C MET A 279 19.49 -14.88 2.03
N LYS A 280 20.26 -15.45 1.10
CA LYS A 280 19.84 -16.60 0.34
C LYS A 280 19.65 -17.64 1.44
N LYS A 281 18.48 -17.62 2.07
CA LYS A 281 17.96 -18.73 2.85
C LYS A 281 17.69 -19.77 1.79
N GLU A 282 18.77 -20.41 1.36
CA GLU A 282 18.73 -21.63 0.62
C GLU A 282 17.86 -22.54 1.46
N LYS A 283 16.69 -22.84 0.90
CA LYS A 283 15.93 -24.03 1.26
C LYS A 283 16.83 -25.22 0.95
N SER A 284 17.79 -25.49 1.82
CA SER A 284 18.20 -26.85 2.13
C SER A 284 17.12 -27.41 3.05
N PHE A 285 16.02 -27.86 2.43
CA PHE A 285 15.26 -28.97 2.96
C PHE A 285 15.80 -30.18 2.21
N GLU A 286 16.78 -30.84 2.82
CA GLU A 286 16.95 -32.29 2.67
C GLU A 286 15.79 -32.99 3.40
#